data_AF-A0A255SWB4-F1
#
_entry.id   AF-A0A255SWB4-F1
#
_cell.length_a   1.000
_cell.length_b   1.000
_cell.length_c   1.000
_cell.angle_alpha   90.00
_cell.angle_beta   90.00
_cell.angle_gamma   90.00
#
_symmetry.space_group_name_H-M   'P 1'
#
loop_
_entity.id
_entity.type
_entity.pdbx_description
1 polymer ?
#
loop_
_entity_poly.entity_id
_entity_poly.type
_entity_poly.pdbx_seq_one_letter_code
_entity_poly.pdbx_strand_id
1 'polypeptide(L)'
;MKHTLYIIICIALLTVSCDGRQGNAETAVEEFMAANLNNAKGMKITGFSQLDSTQKIKDSTLTMIRHNAENNGRYKKGLTYASPSARNMLYILRVNYKIEKNDFCDTYYLDESLGKVVAVKNN
;
A
#
# COMPACT_ATOMS: atom_id res chain seq x y z
N MET A 1 -14.44 26.12 -44.40
CA MET A 1 -15.28 26.02 -43.18
C MET A 1 -14.72 24.89 -42.34
N LYS A 2 -14.35 25.16 -41.08
CA LYS A 2 -13.48 24.30 -40.27
C LYS A 2 -14.27 23.13 -39.68
N HIS A 3 -13.93 21.90 -40.07
CA HIS A 3 -14.45 20.68 -39.45
C HIS A 3 -13.90 20.54 -38.03
N THR A 4 -14.78 20.51 -37.03
CA THR A 4 -14.39 20.17 -35.64
C THR A 4 -15.01 18.82 -35.31
N LEU A 5 -14.18 17.78 -35.34
CA LEU A 5 -14.54 16.40 -35.02
C LEU A 5 -14.38 16.22 -33.50
N TYR A 6 -15.49 16.13 -32.77
CA TYR A 6 -15.46 15.78 -31.34
C TYR A 6 -15.28 14.27 -31.19
N ILE A 7 -14.07 13.85 -30.83
CA ILE A 7 -13.78 12.45 -30.44
C ILE A 7 -14.16 12.32 -28.96
N ILE A 8 -15.31 11.72 -28.69
CA ILE A 8 -15.70 11.29 -27.34
C ILE A 8 -14.97 9.97 -27.07
N ILE A 9 -13.87 10.03 -26.31
CA ILE A 9 -13.17 8.84 -25.81
C ILE A 9 -13.96 8.34 -24.60
N CYS A 10 -14.84 7.36 -24.81
CA CYS A 10 -15.45 6.57 -23.75
C CYS A 10 -14.39 5.64 -23.15
N ILE A 11 -13.79 6.04 -22.02
CA ILE A 11 -12.96 5.15 -21.21
C ILE A 11 -13.91 4.20 -20.48
N ALA A 12 -14.06 3.00 -21.01
CA ALA A 12 -14.74 1.91 -20.32
C ALA A 12 -13.90 1.50 -19.09
N LEU A 13 -14.36 1.89 -17.91
CA LEU A 13 -13.86 1.39 -16.63
C LEU A 13 -14.18 -0.11 -16.55
N LEU A 14 -13.19 -0.94 -16.80
CA LEU A 14 -13.22 -2.37 -16.49
C LEU A 14 -13.35 -2.52 -14.98
N THR A 15 -14.57 -2.65 -14.46
CA THR A 15 -14.80 -3.05 -13.08
C THR A 15 -14.49 -4.55 -12.97
N VAL A 16 -13.21 -4.87 -12.86
CA VAL A 16 -12.78 -6.18 -12.38
C VAL A 16 -13.41 -6.32 -11.00
N SER A 17 -14.23 -7.35 -10.81
CA SER A 17 -14.83 -7.70 -9.53
C SER A 17 -13.74 -8.18 -8.56
N CYS A 18 -12.87 -7.28 -8.14
CA CYS A 18 -12.04 -7.45 -6.97
C CYS A 18 -12.97 -7.24 -5.77
N ASP A 19 -13.05 -8.24 -4.88
CA ASP A 19 -13.71 -8.14 -3.58
C ASP A 19 -13.42 -6.75 -2.98
N GLY A 20 -14.44 -6.01 -2.50
CA GLY A 20 -14.27 -4.61 -2.05
C GLY A 20 -13.17 -4.44 -1.00
N ARG A 21 -12.80 -5.55 -0.36
CA ARG A 21 -11.64 -5.72 0.51
C ARG A 21 -10.30 -5.41 -0.16
N GLN A 22 -10.05 -5.91 -1.37
CA GLN A 22 -8.83 -5.61 -2.12
C GLN A 22 -8.71 -4.10 -2.36
N GLY A 23 -9.76 -3.46 -2.88
CA GLY A 23 -9.77 -2.02 -3.15
C GLY A 23 -9.58 -1.17 -1.89
N ASN A 24 -10.18 -1.57 -0.78
CA ASN A 24 -9.97 -0.91 0.52
C ASN A 24 -8.51 -1.01 0.97
N ALA A 25 -7.90 -2.18 0.83
CA ALA A 25 -6.50 -2.38 1.21
C ALA A 25 -5.54 -1.58 0.32
N GLU A 26 -5.77 -1.55 -0.99
CA GLU A 26 -5.01 -0.74 -1.94
C GLU A 26 -5.08 0.75 -1.57
N THR A 27 -6.30 1.26 -1.33
CA THR A 27 -6.52 2.66 -0.93
C THR A 27 -5.80 3.01 0.37
N ALA A 28 -5.91 2.16 1.40
CA ALA A 28 -5.25 2.39 2.69
C ALA A 28 -3.70 2.41 2.56
N VAL A 29 -3.15 1.57 1.68
CA VAL A 29 -1.70 1.55 1.42
C VAL A 29 -1.27 2.77 0.61
N GLU A 30 -2.04 3.18 -0.40
CA GLU A 30 -1.77 4.40 -1.17
C GLU A 30 -1.74 5.64 -0.30
N GLU A 31 -2.74 5.82 0.57
CA GLU A 31 -2.80 6.93 1.52
C GLU A 31 -1.62 6.89 2.50
N PHE A 32 -1.29 5.71 3.02
CA PHE A 32 -0.13 5.54 3.89
C PHE A 32 1.17 5.92 3.17
N MET A 33 1.38 5.45 1.94
CA MET A 33 2.56 5.77 1.13
C MET A 33 2.66 7.27 0.85
N ALA A 34 1.57 7.89 0.42
CA ALA A 34 1.52 9.32 0.12
C ALA A 34 1.84 10.18 1.36
N ALA A 35 1.36 9.77 2.53
CA ALA A 35 1.62 10.48 3.78
C ALA A 35 3.04 10.26 4.32
N ASN A 36 3.63 9.07 4.11
CA ASN A 36 4.81 8.63 4.87
C ASN A 36 6.09 8.41 4.06
N LEU A 37 6.06 8.33 2.73
CA LEU A 37 7.29 8.28 1.94
C LEU A 37 8.02 9.63 1.95
N ASN A 38 9.35 9.59 1.97
CA ASN A 38 10.17 10.80 1.87
C ASN A 38 10.06 11.45 0.47
N ASN A 39 9.93 10.64 -0.59
CA ASN A 39 9.74 11.11 -1.97
C ASN A 39 8.41 10.60 -2.56
N ALA A 40 7.29 11.01 -1.95
CA ALA A 40 5.96 10.61 -2.42
C ALA A 40 5.61 11.17 -3.81
N LYS A 41 6.11 12.36 -4.18
CA LYS A 41 5.79 13.01 -5.47
C LYS A 41 6.40 12.29 -6.68
N GLY A 42 7.58 11.68 -6.52
CA GLY A 42 8.25 10.91 -7.58
C GLY A 42 7.85 9.44 -7.62
N MET A 43 6.88 9.03 -6.79
CA MET A 43 6.48 7.65 -6.63
C MET A 43 5.37 7.26 -7.62
N LYS A 44 5.50 6.09 -8.23
CA LYS A 44 4.46 5.47 -9.07
C LYS A 44 4.28 4.00 -8.71
N ILE A 45 3.08 3.63 -8.30
CA ILE A 45 2.72 2.22 -8.10
C ILE A 45 2.67 1.51 -9.45
N THR A 46 3.28 0.33 -9.53
CA THR A 46 3.35 -0.51 -10.73
C THR A 46 2.54 -1.79 -10.60
N GLY A 47 2.12 -2.15 -9.38
CA GLY A 47 1.13 -3.21 -9.18
C GLY A 47 0.97 -3.62 -7.72
N PHE A 48 -0.16 -4.29 -7.46
CA PHE A 48 -0.50 -4.89 -6.19
C PHE A 48 -0.54 -6.42 -6.31
N SER A 49 -0.16 -7.12 -5.24
CA SER A 49 -0.50 -8.55 -5.13
C SER A 49 -1.98 -8.73 -4.79
N GLN A 50 -2.47 -9.96 -4.89
CA GLN A 50 -3.72 -10.31 -4.23
C GLN A 50 -3.57 -10.13 -2.71
N LEU A 51 -4.63 -9.63 -2.09
CA LEU A 51 -4.77 -9.51 -0.64
C LEU A 51 -4.78 -10.90 -0.03
N ASP A 52 -3.89 -11.13 0.93
CA ASP A 52 -3.81 -12.39 1.65
C ASP A 52 -3.86 -12.12 3.15
N SER A 53 -4.03 -13.17 3.95
CA SER A 53 -4.02 -13.10 5.41
C SER A 53 -2.74 -13.70 5.97
N THR A 54 -2.37 -13.23 7.14
CA THR A 54 -1.26 -13.79 7.91
C THR A 54 -1.80 -14.78 8.92
N GLN A 55 -0.98 -15.76 9.30
CA GLN A 55 -1.18 -16.42 10.60
C GLN A 55 -0.88 -15.42 11.73
N LYS A 56 -1.24 -15.77 12.97
CA LYS A 56 -1.02 -14.92 14.14
C LYS A 56 0.43 -14.40 14.21
N ILE A 57 0.62 -13.09 14.07
CA ILE A 57 1.93 -12.45 14.15
C ILE A 57 2.24 -12.10 15.62
N LYS A 58 3.49 -12.32 16.04
CA LYS A 58 3.97 -11.91 17.37
C LYS A 58 4.28 -10.41 17.40
N ASP A 59 4.03 -9.77 18.53
CA ASP A 59 4.30 -8.33 18.72
C ASP A 59 5.78 -7.98 18.55
N SER A 60 6.69 -8.89 18.95
CA SER A 60 8.14 -8.72 18.74
C SER A 60 8.50 -8.68 17.25
N THR A 61 7.84 -9.50 16.42
CA THR A 61 8.02 -9.48 14.97
C THR A 61 7.52 -8.17 14.38
N LEU A 62 6.35 -7.66 14.82
CA LEU A 62 5.85 -6.35 14.37
C LEU A 62 6.78 -5.21 14.76
N THR A 63 7.31 -5.24 15.98
CA THR A 63 8.27 -4.24 16.48
C THR A 63 9.53 -4.22 15.64
N MET A 64 10.09 -5.39 15.32
CA MET A 64 11.25 -5.52 14.43
C MET A 64 10.96 -4.99 13.02
N ILE A 65 9.81 -5.34 12.44
CA ILE A 65 9.41 -4.86 11.11
C ILE A 65 9.33 -3.32 11.09
N ARG A 66 8.67 -2.72 12.07
CA ARG A 66 8.55 -1.27 12.21
C ARG A 66 9.90 -0.60 12.37
N HIS A 67 10.78 -1.15 13.21
CA HIS A 67 12.12 -0.63 13.41
C HIS A 67 12.94 -0.63 12.10
N ASN A 68 12.85 -1.70 11.31
CA ASN A 68 13.54 -1.76 10.01
C ASN A 68 12.99 -0.71 9.03
N ALA A 69 11.68 -0.47 9.04
CA ALA A 69 11.05 0.53 8.18
C ALA A 69 11.48 1.97 8.50
N GLU A 70 11.70 2.30 9.77
CA GLU A 70 12.18 3.63 10.16
C GLU A 70 13.64 3.90 9.78
N ASN A 71 14.43 2.83 9.60
CA ASN A 71 15.87 2.91 9.33
C ASN A 71 16.24 2.75 7.84
N ASN A 72 15.27 2.47 6.96
CA ASN A 72 15.54 2.21 5.55
C ASN A 72 15.79 3.45 4.67
N GLY A 73 15.56 4.66 5.21
CA GLY A 73 15.67 5.94 4.48
C GLY A 73 14.57 6.24 3.45
N ARG A 74 13.69 5.28 3.12
CA ARG A 74 12.54 5.45 2.21
C ARG A 74 11.36 6.14 2.87
N TYR A 75 11.10 5.83 4.14
CA TYR A 75 9.99 6.42 4.90
C TYR A 75 10.48 7.51 5.86
N LYS A 76 9.55 8.40 6.22
CA LYS A 76 9.77 9.39 7.29
C LYS A 76 10.05 8.68 8.61
N LYS A 77 10.81 9.33 9.50
CA LYS A 77 11.03 8.85 10.87
C LYS A 77 9.78 9.11 11.72
N GLY A 78 9.56 8.27 12.75
CA GLY A 78 8.43 8.43 13.68
C GLY A 78 7.10 8.03 13.06
N LEU A 79 7.07 6.92 12.32
CA LEU A 79 5.86 6.44 11.67
C LEU A 79 4.82 6.05 12.72
N THR A 80 3.62 6.59 12.59
CA THR A 80 2.51 6.19 13.44
C THR A 80 1.80 5.00 12.81
N TYR A 81 1.78 3.88 13.53
CA TYR A 81 1.09 2.67 13.11
C TYR A 81 -0.15 2.44 13.96
N ALA A 82 -1.15 1.77 13.38
CA ALA A 82 -2.26 1.26 14.17
C ALA A 82 -1.80 0.16 15.13
N SER A 83 -2.47 0.05 16.28
CA SER A 83 -2.27 -1.09 17.17
C SER A 83 -2.84 -2.35 16.52
N PRO A 84 -2.13 -3.50 16.59
CA PRO A 84 -2.69 -4.76 16.13
C PRO A 84 -3.96 -5.12 16.93
N SER A 85 -4.92 -5.78 16.28
CA SER A 85 -6.11 -6.29 16.96
C SER A 85 -5.71 -7.40 17.95
N ALA A 86 -6.53 -7.66 18.98
CA ALA A 86 -6.24 -8.72 19.96
C ALA A 86 -6.06 -10.13 19.36
N ARG A 87 -6.54 -10.36 18.13
CA ARG A 87 -6.36 -11.64 17.41
C ARG A 87 -5.00 -11.75 16.73
N ASN A 88 -4.29 -10.63 16.54
CA ASN A 88 -3.01 -10.52 15.84
C ASN A 88 -2.99 -11.17 14.44
N MET A 89 -4.17 -11.35 13.83
CA MET A 89 -4.30 -11.76 12.43
C MET A 89 -4.37 -10.48 11.59
N LEU A 90 -3.42 -10.32 10.69
CA LEU A 90 -3.32 -9.15 9.82
C LEU A 90 -3.50 -9.56 8.37
N TYR A 91 -3.97 -8.63 7.54
CA TYR A 91 -3.94 -8.79 6.09
C TYR A 91 -2.62 -8.32 5.54
N ILE A 92 -2.15 -8.93 4.45
CA ILE A 92 -0.94 -8.55 3.75
C ILE A 92 -1.25 -8.14 2.32
N LEU A 93 -0.66 -7.02 1.92
CA LEU A 93 -0.67 -6.53 0.56
C LEU A 93 0.76 -6.19 0.16
N ARG A 94 1.26 -6.81 -0.90
CA ARG A 94 2.55 -6.46 -1.48
C ARG A 94 2.35 -5.42 -2.57
N VAL A 95 3.16 -4.38 -2.55
CA VAL A 95 3.13 -3.29 -3.53
C VAL A 95 4.46 -3.20 -4.23
N ASN A 96 4.42 -3.21 -5.56
CA ASN A 96 5.54 -2.84 -6.40
C ASN A 96 5.37 -1.39 -6.81
N TYR A 97 6.43 -0.60 -6.69
CA TYR A 97 6.41 0.81 -7.03
C TYR A 97 7.78 1.29 -7.48
N LYS A 98 7.78 2.42 -8.19
CA LYS A 98 9.00 3.10 -8.63
C LYS A 98 9.15 4.41 -7.89
N ILE A 99 10.36 4.73 -7.47
CA ILE A 99 10.75 6.10 -7.13
C ILE A 99 11.88 6.46 -8.07
N GLU A 100 11.65 7.48 -8.90
CA GLU A 100 12.55 7.87 -9.99
C GLU A 100 12.80 6.71 -10.97
N LYS A 101 14.02 6.15 -10.99
CA LYS A 101 14.40 5.03 -11.88
C LYS A 101 14.55 3.70 -11.14
N ASN A 102 14.33 3.69 -9.82
CA ASN A 102 14.53 2.50 -9.00
C ASN A 102 13.21 1.80 -8.74
N ASP A 103 13.21 0.48 -8.91
CA ASP A 103 12.10 -0.40 -8.57
C ASP A 103 12.20 -0.83 -7.10
N PHE A 104 11.07 -0.76 -6.40
CA PHE A 104 10.95 -1.15 -5.00
C PHE A 104 9.75 -2.06 -4.81
N CYS A 105 9.84 -2.88 -3.76
CA CYS A 105 8.78 -3.77 -3.34
C CYS A 105 8.68 -3.75 -1.83
N ASP A 106 7.51 -3.41 -1.30
CA ASP A 106 7.26 -3.44 0.14
C ASP A 106 5.99 -4.25 0.44
N THR A 107 5.95 -4.87 1.61
CA THR A 107 4.80 -5.64 2.11
C THR A 107 4.14 -4.87 3.24
N TYR A 108 2.86 -4.59 3.12
CA TYR A 108 2.07 -3.86 4.11
C TYR A 108 1.21 -4.83 4.89
N TYR A 109 1.21 -4.66 6.21
CA TYR A 109 0.35 -5.39 7.13
C TYR A 109 -0.79 -4.49 7.53
N LEU A 110 -2.02 -4.88 7.21
CA LEU A 110 -3.23 -4.13 7.51
C LEU A 110 -4.01 -4.77 8.66
N ASP A 111 -4.76 -3.95 9.38
CA ASP A 111 -5.72 -4.44 10.37
C ASP A 111 -6.91 -5.16 9.72
N GLU A 112 -7.78 -5.75 10.55
CA GLU A 112 -8.96 -6.50 10.08
C GLU A 112 -9.95 -5.62 9.30
N SER A 113 -9.91 -4.30 9.48
CA SER A 113 -10.78 -3.35 8.78
C SER A 113 -10.27 -3.01 7.37
N LEU A 114 -9.02 -3.36 7.05
CA LEU A 114 -8.31 -3.01 5.82
C LEU A 114 -8.12 -1.50 5.62
N GLY A 115 -8.43 -0.68 6.62
CA GLY A 115 -8.32 0.77 6.55
C GLY A 115 -7.06 1.33 7.22
N LYS A 116 -6.27 0.50 7.93
CA LYS A 116 -5.10 0.98 8.68
C LYS A 116 -3.89 0.08 8.51
N VAL A 117 -2.74 0.70 8.26
CA VAL A 117 -1.44 0.03 8.22
C VAL A 117 -0.90 -0.15 9.64
N VAL A 118 -0.66 -1.41 9.99
CA VAL A 118 -0.10 -1.85 11.28
C VAL A 118 1.42 -1.97 11.20
N ALA A 119 1.97 -2.34 10.05
CA ALA A 119 3.41 -2.39 9.82
C ALA A 119 3.72 -2.36 8.32
N VAL A 120 4.93 -1.96 7.96
CA VAL A 120 5.47 -2.11 6.60
C VAL A 120 6.80 -2.83 6.67
N LYS A 121 6.93 -3.90 5.89
CA LYS A 121 8.18 -4.64 5.71
C LYS A 121 8.76 -4.27 4.37
N ASN A 122 10.00 -3.82 4.42
CA ASN A 122 10.78 -3.58 3.22
C ASN A 122 11.38 -4.87 2.69
N ASN A 123 11.23 -5.09 1.39
CA ASN A 123 11.93 -6.17 0.70
C ASN A 123 13.15 -5.62 -0.06
#